data_AF-A0A963RSA8-F1
#
_entry.id   AF-A0A963RSA8-F1
#
_cell.length_a   1.000
_cell.length_b   1.000
_cell.length_c   1.000
_cell.angle_alpha   90.00
_cell.angle_beta   90.00
_cell.angle_gamma   90.00
#
_symmetry.space_group_name_H-M   'P 1'
#
loop_
_entity.id
_entity.type
_entity.pdbx_description
1 polymer ?
#
loop_
_entity_poly.entity_id
_entity_poly.type
_entity_poly.pdbx_seq_one_letter_code
_entity_poly.pdbx_strand_id
1 'polypeptide(L)'
;LAWLAPVLGEVALLFGPADYCALMLFGFVCVSFVTTGSLLNGFAMCMVGVLLGMIGTDVNSGVQRYTMDLPSLADGVSLVSIALGMFGIAEITKNLDEKEERSPFNGKINLIPTWPEFKRIIPSALRGSAVGSFMGILPGGGTVIAQFAAYAVERKVSKYRDE
;
A
#
# COMPACT_ATOMS: atom_id res chain seq x y z
N LEU A 1 16.14 0.53 -16.77
CA LEU A 1 15.79 1.66 -15.88
C LEU A 1 16.77 2.83 -16.05
N ALA A 2 18.09 2.65 -15.82
CA ALA A 2 19.08 3.73 -16.00
C ALA A 2 19.07 4.39 -17.40
N TRP A 3 18.79 3.64 -18.47
CA TRP A 3 18.70 4.19 -19.84
C TRP A 3 17.39 4.93 -20.15
N LEU A 4 16.33 4.68 -19.38
CA LEU A 4 15.02 5.32 -19.56
C LEU A 4 14.87 6.58 -18.68
N ALA A 5 15.71 6.71 -17.66
CA ALA A 5 15.72 7.81 -16.70
C ALA A 5 15.78 9.22 -17.35
N PRO A 6 16.62 9.51 -18.36
CA PRO A 6 16.67 10.85 -18.95
C PRO A 6 15.38 11.21 -19.68
N VAL A 7 14.81 10.28 -20.46
CA VAL A 7 13.55 10.48 -21.19
C VAL A 7 12.38 10.66 -20.23
N LEU A 8 12.32 9.88 -19.15
CA LEU A 8 11.32 10.03 -18.10
C LEU A 8 11.47 11.35 -17.32
N GLY A 9 12.70 11.80 -17.10
CA GLY A 9 12.99 13.07 -16.44
C GLY A 9 12.50 14.28 -17.23
N GLU A 10 12.69 14.28 -18.56
CA GLU A 10 12.15 15.32 -19.44
C GLU A 10 10.62 15.37 -19.41
N VAL A 11 9.97 14.20 -19.43
CA VAL A 11 8.50 14.12 -19.33
C VAL A 11 8.01 14.62 -17.96
N ALA A 12 8.70 14.28 -16.87
CA ALA A 12 8.33 14.74 -15.52
C ALA A 12 8.46 16.26 -15.34
N LEU A 13 9.40 16.91 -16.05
CA LEU A 13 9.56 18.37 -16.03
C LEU A 13 8.41 19.11 -16.74
N LEU A 14 7.67 18.44 -17.63
CA LEU A 14 6.50 19.01 -18.30
C LEU A 14 5.25 19.01 -17.41
N PHE A 15 5.25 18.28 -16.28
CA PHE A 15 4.10 18.25 -15.37
C PHE A 15 3.92 19.59 -14.68
N GLY A 16 2.75 20.21 -14.89
CA GLY A 16 2.36 21.42 -14.20
C GLY A 16 1.69 21.15 -12.85
N PRO A 17 1.44 22.20 -12.06
CA PRO A 17 0.70 22.09 -10.80
C PRO A 17 -0.68 21.42 -10.95
N ALA A 18 -1.36 21.67 -12.07
CA ALA A 18 -2.66 21.06 -12.38
C ALA A 18 -2.55 19.54 -12.59
N ASP A 19 -1.49 19.07 -13.25
CA ASP A 19 -1.26 17.65 -13.50
C ASP A 19 -0.92 16.90 -12.20
N TYR A 20 -0.11 17.52 -11.32
CA TYR A 20 0.16 16.97 -9.99
C TYR A 20 -1.11 16.86 -9.14
N CYS A 21 -1.98 17.88 -9.18
CA CYS A 21 -3.26 17.83 -8.47
C CYS A 21 -4.15 16.70 -9.01
N ALA A 22 -4.28 16.58 -10.34
CA ALA A 22 -5.05 15.53 -10.98
C ALA A 22 -4.53 14.12 -10.65
N LEU A 23 -3.20 13.94 -10.67
CA LEU A 23 -2.56 12.68 -10.29
C LEU A 23 -2.79 12.31 -8.82
N MET A 24 -2.68 13.28 -7.90
CA MET A 24 -2.95 13.06 -6.48
C MET A 24 -4.40 12.64 -6.24
N LEU A 25 -5.36 13.34 -6.86
CA LEU A 25 -6.79 13.01 -6.79
C LEU A 25 -7.06 11.62 -7.38
N PHE A 26 -6.47 11.31 -8.52
CA PHE A 26 -6.56 9.98 -9.14
C PHE A 26 -6.00 8.88 -8.22
N GLY A 27 -4.90 9.15 -7.53
CA GLY A 27 -4.33 8.26 -6.52
C GLY A 27 -5.31 7.95 -5.38
N PHE A 28 -5.97 8.98 -4.82
CA PHE A 28 -6.98 8.79 -3.77
C PHE A 28 -8.17 7.97 -4.24
N VAL A 29 -8.64 8.21 -5.47
CA VAL A 29 -9.70 7.39 -6.09
C VAL A 29 -9.26 5.93 -6.25
N CYS A 30 -8.05 5.69 -6.75
CA CYS A 30 -7.51 4.33 -6.88
C CYS A 30 -7.41 3.59 -5.54
N VAL A 31 -6.92 4.26 -4.50
CA VAL A 31 -6.82 3.69 -3.14
C VAL A 31 -8.19 3.28 -2.61
N SER A 32 -9.22 4.10 -2.84
CA SER A 32 -10.58 3.80 -2.37
C SER A 32 -11.16 2.50 -2.98
N PHE A 33 -10.76 2.14 -4.21
CA PHE A 33 -11.19 0.90 -4.86
C PHE A 33 -10.53 -0.38 -4.32
N VAL A 34 -9.42 -0.25 -3.61
CA VAL A 34 -8.69 -1.41 -3.05
C VAL A 34 -9.38 -1.94 -1.79
N THR A 35 -10.14 -1.09 -1.10
CA THR A 35 -10.79 -1.44 0.16
C THR A 35 -11.88 -2.51 -0.01
N THR A 36 -11.82 -3.54 0.82
CA THR A 36 -12.86 -4.54 1.03
C THR A 36 -14.03 -3.92 1.81
N GLY A 37 -15.24 -3.92 1.26
CA GLY A 37 -16.44 -3.43 1.96
C GLY A 37 -17.00 -2.14 1.36
N SER A 38 -17.37 -1.17 2.21
CA SER A 38 -17.98 0.08 1.72
C SER A 38 -16.92 1.08 1.23
N LEU A 39 -17.16 1.65 0.04
CA LEU A 39 -16.30 2.66 -0.56
C LEU A 39 -16.12 3.90 0.34
N LEU A 40 -17.19 4.28 1.06
CA LEU A 40 -17.18 5.40 1.99
C LEU A 40 -16.20 5.18 3.15
N ASN A 41 -16.13 3.95 3.69
CA ASN A 41 -15.18 3.62 4.76
C ASN A 41 -13.74 3.64 4.23
N GLY A 42 -13.51 3.15 3.00
CA GLY A 42 -12.20 3.22 2.36
C GLY A 42 -11.72 4.65 2.16
N PHE A 43 -12.60 5.53 1.66
CA PHE A 43 -12.29 6.95 1.51
C PHE A 43 -12.07 7.65 2.85
N ALA A 44 -12.88 7.35 3.88
CA ALA A 44 -12.69 7.89 5.22
C ALA A 44 -11.33 7.49 5.83
N MET A 45 -10.94 6.22 5.70
CA MET A 45 -9.63 5.75 6.16
C MET A 45 -8.46 6.36 5.37
N CYS A 46 -8.67 6.63 4.08
CA CYS A 46 -7.69 7.36 3.26
C CYS A 46 -7.46 8.78 3.80
N MET A 47 -8.54 9.51 4.14
CA MET A 47 -8.44 10.84 4.76
C MET A 47 -7.72 10.79 6.12
N VAL A 48 -7.99 9.78 6.95
CA VAL A 48 -7.25 9.57 8.20
C VAL A 48 -5.76 9.39 7.93
N GLY A 49 -5.38 8.60 6.93
CA GLY A 49 -3.98 8.43 6.53
C GLY A 49 -3.33 9.74 6.09
N VAL A 50 -4.04 10.57 5.30
CA VAL A 50 -3.55 11.89 4.89
C VAL A 50 -3.33 12.80 6.10
N LEU A 51 -4.27 12.84 7.05
CA LEU A 51 -4.13 13.64 8.27
C LEU A 51 -2.90 13.23 9.10
N LEU A 52 -2.66 11.92 9.25
CA LEU A 52 -1.48 11.41 9.93
C LEU A 52 -0.19 11.76 9.17
N GLY A 53 -0.22 11.73 7.84
CA GLY A 53 0.90 12.10 6.98
C GLY A 53 1.22 13.60 6.95
N MET A 54 0.32 14.47 7.41
CA MET A 54 0.60 15.91 7.54
C MET A 54 1.44 16.26 8.77
N ILE A 55 1.62 15.32 9.70
CA ILE A 55 2.42 15.53 10.91
C ILE A 55 3.90 15.54 10.51
N GLY A 56 4.61 16.61 10.86
CA GLY A 56 6.05 16.76 10.62
C GLY A 56 6.43 18.05 9.91
N THR A 57 7.64 18.08 9.37
CA THR A 57 8.18 19.25 8.67
C THR A 57 7.72 19.26 7.21
N ASP A 58 7.04 20.33 6.80
CA ASP A 58 6.61 20.49 5.41
C ASP A 58 7.82 20.66 4.47
N VAL A 59 7.91 19.80 3.46
CA VAL A 59 9.07 19.74 2.54
C VAL A 59 9.22 20.96 1.62
N ASN A 60 8.15 21.73 1.41
CA ASN A 60 8.17 22.91 0.52
C ASN A 60 8.52 24.19 1.30
N SER A 61 8.00 24.30 2.52
CA SER A 61 8.06 25.53 3.33
C SER A 61 8.99 25.44 4.54
N GLY A 62 9.38 24.23 4.97
CA GLY A 62 10.21 24.00 6.15
C GLY A 62 9.48 24.21 7.49
N VAL A 63 8.19 24.51 7.46
CA VAL A 63 7.39 24.76 8.68
C VAL A 63 6.96 23.43 9.30
N GLN A 64 7.15 23.29 10.61
CA GLN A 64 6.64 22.15 11.37
C GLN A 64 5.13 22.24 11.56
N ARG A 65 4.41 21.18 11.19
CA ARG A 65 2.95 21.05 11.33
C ARG A 65 2.61 19.92 12.29
N TYR A 66 1.72 20.21 13.24
CA TYR A 66 1.18 19.23 14.19
C TYR A 66 2.25 18.50 15.04
N THR A 67 3.43 19.08 15.22
CA THR A 67 4.53 18.48 16.00
C THR A 67 4.41 18.69 17.50
N MET A 68 3.54 19.61 17.96
CA MET A 68 3.28 19.89 19.38
C MET A 68 4.56 20.20 20.19
N ASP A 69 5.56 20.81 19.54
CA ASP A 69 6.89 21.11 20.10
C ASP A 69 7.69 19.86 20.55
N LEU A 70 7.31 18.67 20.06
CA LEU A 70 8.05 17.43 20.28
C LEU A 70 9.04 17.19 19.12
N PRO A 71 10.36 17.16 19.39
CA PRO A 71 11.37 16.94 18.35
C PRO A 71 11.21 15.60 17.61
N SER A 72 10.69 14.58 18.30
CA SER A 72 10.44 13.25 17.72
C SER A 72 9.36 13.25 16.63
N LEU A 73 8.50 14.27 16.58
CA LEU A 73 7.47 14.41 15.56
C LEU A 73 7.94 15.28 14.38
N ALA A 74 9.11 15.93 14.45
CA ALA A 74 9.61 16.79 13.38
C ALA A 74 9.87 16.01 12.07
N ASP A 75 10.27 14.75 12.20
CA ASP A 75 10.45 13.81 11.08
C ASP A 75 9.12 13.14 10.64
N GLY A 76 8.02 13.48 11.30
CA GLY A 76 6.69 12.90 11.09
C GLY A 76 6.49 11.55 11.74
N VAL A 77 5.32 10.96 11.51
CA VAL A 77 5.00 9.63 12.07
C VAL A 77 5.57 8.54 11.16
N SER A 78 6.47 7.72 11.69
CA SER A 78 7.05 6.61 10.94
C SER A 78 5.98 5.62 10.48
N LEU A 79 6.02 5.27 9.20
CA LEU A 79 5.15 4.25 8.60
C LEU A 79 5.25 2.91 9.36
N VAL A 80 6.44 2.57 9.85
CA VAL A 80 6.68 1.33 10.62
C VAL A 80 5.90 1.36 11.94
N SER A 81 5.89 2.50 12.64
CA SER A 81 5.15 2.68 13.89
C SER A 81 3.64 2.57 13.67
N ILE A 82 3.12 3.18 12.60
CA ILE A 82 1.69 3.08 12.24
C ILE A 82 1.34 1.62 11.91
N ALA A 83 2.14 0.96 11.07
CA ALA A 83 1.90 -0.41 10.66
C ALA A 83 1.91 -1.39 11.86
N LEU A 84 2.89 -1.29 12.75
CA LEU A 84 2.97 -2.10 13.97
C LEU A 84 1.79 -1.84 14.92
N GLY A 85 1.41 -0.57 15.12
CA GLY A 85 0.27 -0.22 15.97
C GLY A 85 -1.05 -0.76 15.43
N MET A 86 -1.30 -0.58 14.13
CA MET A 86 -2.50 -1.07 13.46
C MET A 86 -2.56 -2.60 13.45
N PHE A 87 -1.43 -3.27 13.21
CA PHE A 87 -1.34 -4.73 13.30
C PHE A 87 -1.67 -5.22 14.71
N GLY A 88 -1.11 -4.59 15.75
CA GLY A 88 -1.40 -4.94 17.13
C GLY A 88 -2.89 -4.83 17.47
N ILE A 89 -3.54 -3.74 17.04
CA ILE A 89 -4.99 -3.56 17.23
C ILE A 89 -5.77 -4.67 16.50
N ALA A 90 -5.45 -4.92 15.23
CA ALA A 90 -6.14 -5.93 14.43
C ALA A 90 -6.00 -7.34 15.04
N GLU A 91 -4.82 -7.70 15.52
CA GLU A 91 -4.55 -9.02 16.11
C GLU A 91 -5.26 -9.20 17.46
N ILE A 92 -5.30 -8.15 18.29
CA ILE A 92 -6.06 -8.15 19.54
C ILE A 92 -7.55 -8.30 19.26
N THR A 93 -8.11 -7.53 18.33
CA THR A 93 -9.52 -7.62 17.96
C THR A 93 -9.86 -9.02 17.43
N LYS A 94 -8.99 -9.60 16.58
CA LYS A 94 -9.17 -10.95 16.05
C LYS A 94 -9.13 -12.01 17.16
N ASN A 95 -8.16 -11.93 18.08
CA ASN A 95 -8.06 -12.87 19.20
C ASN A 95 -9.26 -12.77 20.16
N LEU A 96 -9.91 -11.60 20.26
CA LEU A 96 -11.09 -11.42 21.09
C LEU A 96 -12.36 -12.02 20.47
N ASP A 97 -12.41 -12.06 19.13
CA ASP A 97 -13.54 -12.58 18.34
C ASP A 97 -13.44 -14.10 18.12
N GLU A 98 -12.23 -14.66 18.11
CA GLU A 98 -11.98 -16.11 18.13
C GLU A 98 -12.29 -16.71 19.52
N LYS A 99 -13.57 -16.98 19.78
CA LYS A 99 -13.99 -17.96 20.78
C LYS A 99 -14.04 -19.35 20.13
N GLU A 100 -12.92 -20.06 19.98
CA GLU A 100 -12.99 -21.52 19.95
C GLU A 100 -11.67 -22.26 20.18
N GLU A 101 -11.86 -23.48 20.67
CA GLU A 101 -10.92 -24.44 21.22
C GLU A 101 -9.78 -24.75 20.26
N ARG A 102 -8.54 -24.47 20.73
CA ARG A 102 -7.34 -24.91 20.01
C ARG A 102 -7.20 -26.43 20.14
N SER A 103 -7.77 -27.16 19.18
CA SER A 103 -7.27 -28.49 18.84
C SER A 103 -5.81 -28.36 18.39
N PRO A 104 -4.84 -29.05 19.01
CA PRO A 104 -3.45 -28.96 18.62
C PRO A 104 -3.29 -29.63 17.24
N PHE A 105 -3.20 -28.82 16.19
CA PHE A 105 -2.91 -29.29 14.84
C PHE A 105 -1.47 -29.82 14.78
N ASN A 106 -1.33 -31.14 14.95
CA ASN A 106 -0.06 -31.88 14.85
C ASN A 106 0.27 -32.25 13.39
N GLY A 107 0.22 -31.27 12.48
CA GLY A 107 0.63 -31.46 11.09
C GLY A 107 2.06 -30.98 10.86
N LYS A 108 2.95 -31.81 10.31
CA LYS A 108 4.24 -31.34 9.75
C LYS A 108 3.95 -30.33 8.64
N ILE A 109 4.19 -29.05 8.90
CA ILE A 109 4.09 -27.99 7.91
C ILE A 109 5.32 -28.08 7.01
N ASN A 110 5.18 -28.71 5.85
CA ASN A 110 6.20 -28.60 4.80
C ASN A 110 6.10 -27.20 4.19
N LEU A 111 7.05 -26.33 4.54
CA LEU A 111 7.10 -24.94 4.05
C LEU A 111 7.48 -24.83 2.57
N ILE A 112 7.92 -25.92 1.94
CA ILE A 112 8.37 -25.91 0.55
C ILE A 112 7.16 -26.20 -0.35
N PRO A 113 6.75 -25.25 -1.21
CA PRO A 113 5.65 -25.47 -2.13
C PRO A 113 6.00 -26.62 -3.07
N THR A 114 5.03 -27.49 -3.30
CA THR A 114 5.12 -28.57 -4.27
C THR A 114 5.19 -28.00 -5.68
N TRP A 115 5.77 -28.74 -6.64
CA TRP A 115 5.87 -28.33 -8.05
C TRP A 115 4.54 -27.83 -8.67
N PRO A 116 3.37 -28.46 -8.37
CA PRO A 116 2.07 -27.96 -8.82
C PRO A 116 1.71 -26.59 -8.25
N GLU A 117 2.01 -26.34 -6.97
CA GLU A 117 1.80 -25.04 -6.31
C GLU A 117 2.72 -23.97 -6.91
N PHE A 118 3.98 -24.32 -7.21
CA PHE A 118 4.90 -23.40 -7.86
C PHE A 118 4.39 -22.97 -9.25
N LYS A 119 3.92 -23.91 -10.08
CA LYS A 119 3.30 -23.59 -11.39
C LYS A 119 2.05 -22.72 -11.25
N ARG A 120 1.31 -22.85 -10.15
CA ARG A 120 0.10 -22.06 -9.88
C ARG A 120 0.43 -20.60 -9.53
N ILE A 121 1.58 -20.34 -8.90
CA ILE A 121 2.00 -18.98 -8.49
C ILE A 121 2.60 -18.19 -9.67
N ILE A 122 3.30 -18.84 -10.60
CA ILE A 122 3.97 -18.18 -11.74
C ILE A 122 3.08 -17.17 -12.48
N PRO A 123 1.85 -17.50 -12.93
CA PRO A 123 1.01 -16.54 -13.66
C PRO A 123 0.58 -15.34 -12.79
N SER A 124 0.38 -15.56 -11.49
CA SER A 124 0.08 -14.49 -10.53
C SER A 124 1.26 -13.53 -10.38
N ALA A 125 2.45 -14.09 -10.14
CA ALA A 125 3.69 -13.34 -10.02
C ALA A 125 3.99 -12.53 -11.29
N LEU A 126 3.83 -13.11 -12.47
CA LEU A 126 4.07 -12.44 -13.76
C LEU A 126 3.12 -11.25 -13.96
N ARG A 127 1.82 -11.40 -13.67
CA ARG A 127 0.83 -10.32 -13.78
C ARG A 127 1.11 -9.22 -12.76
N GLY A 128 1.37 -9.59 -11.50
CA GLY A 128 1.68 -8.65 -10.43
C GLY A 128 2.96 -7.86 -10.73
N SER A 129 4.01 -8.51 -11.23
CA SER A 129 5.25 -7.86 -11.65
C SER A 129 5.06 -6.94 -12.86
N ALA A 130 4.21 -7.31 -13.83
CA ALA A 130 3.91 -6.43 -14.97
C ALA A 130 3.16 -5.16 -14.53
N VAL A 131 2.10 -5.31 -13.74
CA VAL A 131 1.33 -4.17 -13.20
C VAL A 131 2.21 -3.30 -12.31
N GLY A 132 3.00 -3.93 -11.43
CA GLY A 132 3.87 -3.21 -10.51
C GLY A 132 5.03 -2.51 -11.20
N SER A 133 5.59 -3.08 -12.26
CA SER A 133 6.64 -2.42 -13.05
C SER A 133 6.07 -1.23 -13.81
N PHE A 134 4.88 -1.36 -14.39
CA PHE A 134 4.24 -0.25 -15.11
C PHE A 134 3.87 0.91 -14.19
N MET A 135 3.26 0.62 -13.04
CA MET A 135 2.90 1.66 -12.07
C MET A 135 4.11 2.20 -11.29
N GLY A 136 5.14 1.39 -11.09
CA GLY A 136 6.39 1.80 -10.43
C GLY A 136 7.20 2.83 -11.22
N ILE A 137 6.97 2.94 -12.54
CA ILE A 137 7.61 3.94 -13.40
C ILE A 137 6.97 5.34 -13.22
N LEU A 138 5.77 5.44 -12.64
CA LEU A 138 5.09 6.72 -12.44
C LEU A 138 5.73 7.51 -11.27
N PRO A 139 6.08 8.80 -11.47
CA PRO A 139 6.64 9.65 -10.43
C PRO A 139 5.59 9.96 -9.34
N GLY A 140 6.04 10.11 -8.09
CA GLY A 140 5.22 10.62 -6.98
C GLY A 140 4.57 9.57 -6.06
N GLY A 141 4.55 8.27 -6.41
CA GLY A 141 3.99 7.23 -5.52
C GLY A 141 4.15 5.79 -6.00
N GLY A 142 5.01 5.56 -7.00
CA GLY A 142 4.99 4.36 -7.84
C GLY A 142 5.04 3.02 -7.10
N THR A 143 5.83 2.87 -6.03
CA THR A 143 6.03 1.57 -5.37
C THR A 143 4.82 1.12 -4.54
N VAL A 144 4.22 2.04 -3.77
CA VAL A 144 3.07 1.73 -2.91
C VAL A 144 1.81 1.54 -3.77
N ILE A 145 1.60 2.41 -4.75
CA ILE A 145 0.47 2.32 -5.69
C ILE A 145 0.60 1.05 -6.54
N ALA A 146 1.81 0.70 -7.00
CA ALA A 146 2.08 -0.56 -7.69
C ALA A 146 1.69 -1.79 -6.89
N GLN A 147 2.02 -1.84 -5.60
CA GLN A 147 1.68 -2.98 -4.74
C GLN A 147 0.18 -3.14 -4.59
N PHE A 148 -0.53 -2.04 -4.28
CA PHE A 148 -1.99 -2.09 -4.11
C PHE A 148 -2.73 -2.36 -5.42
N ALA A 149 -2.26 -1.84 -6.55
CA ALA A 149 -2.85 -2.11 -7.85
C ALA A 149 -2.60 -3.55 -8.32
N ALA A 150 -1.39 -4.07 -8.11
CA ALA A 150 -1.09 -5.49 -8.37
C ALA A 150 -2.01 -6.39 -7.53
N TYR A 151 -2.20 -6.07 -6.25
CA TYR A 151 -3.14 -6.78 -5.39
C TYR A 151 -4.60 -6.69 -5.89
N ALA A 152 -5.07 -5.49 -6.25
CA ALA A 152 -6.44 -5.30 -6.74
C ALA A 152 -6.70 -6.05 -8.06
N VAL A 153 -5.75 -6.05 -8.98
CA VAL A 153 -5.83 -6.81 -10.24
C VAL A 153 -5.86 -8.31 -9.95
N GLU A 154 -4.96 -8.79 -9.10
CA GLU A 154 -4.89 -10.22 -8.78
C GLU A 154 -6.16 -10.69 -8.07
N ARG A 155 -6.68 -9.92 -7.12
CA ARG A 155 -7.94 -10.21 -6.43
C ARG A 155 -9.15 -10.26 -7.39
N LYS A 156 -9.11 -9.54 -8.50
CA LYS A 156 -10.18 -9.52 -9.51
C LYS A 156 -10.08 -10.69 -10.50
N VAL A 157 -8.86 -11.10 -10.86
CA VAL A 157 -8.58 -12.08 -11.92
C VAL A 157 -8.33 -13.49 -11.37
N SER A 158 -7.87 -13.62 -10.13
CA SER A 158 -7.62 -14.93 -9.52
C SER A 158 -8.92 -15.74 -9.45
N LYS A 159 -8.83 -17.02 -9.84
CA LYS A 159 -9.88 -18.02 -9.61
C LYS A 159 -9.97 -18.45 -8.14
N TYR A 160 -8.96 -18.12 -7.34
CA TYR A 160 -8.83 -18.46 -5.93
C TYR A 160 -8.72 -17.15 -5.16
N ARG A 161 -9.87 -16.54 -4.88
CA ARG A 161 -9.96 -15.18 -4.30
C ARG A 161 -9.85 -15.20 -2.78
N ASP A 162 -10.08 -16.37 -2.18
CA ASP A 162 -10.22 -16.60 -0.74
C ASP A 162 -9.09 -17.49 -0.17
N GLU A 163 -8.11 -17.87 -1.00
CA GLU A 163 -6.79 -18.41 -0.59
C GLU A 163 -5.75 -17.29 -0.63
#